data_AF-A0A1G2ENH8-F1
#
_entry.id   AF-A0A1G2ENH8-F1
#
_cell.length_a   1.000
_cell.length_b   1.000
_cell.length_c   1.000
_cell.angle_alpha   90.00
_cell.angle_beta   90.00
_cell.angle_gamma   90.00
#
_symmetry.space_group_name_H-M   'P 1'
#
loop_
_entity.id
_entity.type
_entity.pdbx_description
1 polymer ?
#
loop_
_entity_poly.entity_id
_entity_poly.type
_entity_poly.pdbx_seq_one_letter_code
_entity_poly.pdbx_strand_id
1 'polypeptide(L)'
;MQFTVPQFIEKEAKIVGPLTFKQFLFVGTAGACCIILYFILPPFLVIILGIVLFGGALALIFYKKEGFPLYIVIAKSFLYVFQPKVYLWKKKNIPIKAIKESETEKKRKEEAEEKEHKGPRLKVSNFSRLNDLLTHIETKQ
;
A
#
# COMPACT_ATOMS: atom_id res chain seq x y z
N MET A 1 34.33 -17.72 16.61
CA MET A 1 34.03 -17.67 15.16
C MET A 1 32.53 -17.71 14.99
N GLN A 2 31.91 -16.67 14.44
CA GLN A 2 30.49 -16.70 14.08
C GLN A 2 30.37 -17.32 12.69
N PHE A 3 29.71 -18.47 12.59
CA PHE A 3 29.35 -19.07 11.31
C PHE A 3 28.07 -18.41 10.82
N THR A 4 28.12 -17.73 9.68
CA THR A 4 26.92 -17.31 8.96
C THR A 4 26.23 -18.55 8.41
N VAL A 5 24.95 -18.73 8.76
CA VAL A 5 24.16 -19.83 8.22
C VAL A 5 23.99 -19.60 6.71
N PRO A 6 24.46 -20.51 5.85
CA PRO A 6 24.30 -20.37 4.42
C PRO A 6 22.81 -20.47 4.03
N GLN A 7 22.24 -19.39 3.50
CA GLN A 7 20.84 -19.33 3.04
C GLN A 7 20.66 -19.83 1.60
N PHE A 8 21.21 -21.00 1.26
CA PHE A 8 21.15 -21.52 -0.13
C PHE A 8 19.83 -22.22 -0.51
N ILE A 9 18.84 -22.25 0.38
CA ILE A 9 17.63 -23.07 0.20
C ILE A 9 16.73 -22.54 -0.94
N GLU A 10 16.76 -21.24 -1.22
CA GLU A 10 15.80 -20.59 -2.13
C GLU A 10 16.32 -20.42 -3.57
N LYS A 11 17.55 -20.85 -3.87
CA LYS A 11 18.09 -20.70 -5.23
C LYS A 11 17.54 -21.80 -6.13
N GLU A 12 16.81 -21.41 -7.18
CA GLU A 12 16.32 -22.35 -8.19
C GLU A 12 17.46 -23.22 -8.76
N ALA A 13 17.24 -24.52 -8.82
CA ALA A 13 18.18 -25.45 -9.42
C ALA A 13 18.36 -25.16 -10.91
N LYS A 14 19.62 -25.10 -11.36
CA LYS A 14 19.98 -24.99 -12.76
C LYS A 14 20.07 -26.39 -13.34
N ILE A 15 19.06 -26.78 -14.12
CA ILE A 15 18.91 -28.15 -14.63
C ILE A 15 19.58 -28.29 -16.00
N VAL A 16 19.51 -27.25 -16.83
CA VAL A 16 20.07 -27.25 -18.19
C VAL A 16 21.19 -26.21 -18.29
N GLY A 17 22.40 -26.63 -17.89
CA GLY A 17 23.59 -25.79 -17.89
C GLY A 17 23.40 -24.52 -17.02
N PRO A 18 23.44 -23.31 -17.60
CA PRO A 18 23.26 -22.08 -16.83
C PRO A 18 21.79 -21.72 -16.55
N LEU A 19 20.83 -22.38 -17.20
CA LEU A 19 19.40 -22.04 -17.17
C LEU A 19 18.65 -22.81 -16.08
N THR A 20 17.70 -22.12 -15.43
CA THR A 20 16.71 -22.79 -14.56
C THR A 20 15.63 -23.46 -15.40
N PHE A 21 14.90 -24.41 -14.82
CA PHE A 21 13.84 -25.16 -15.53
C PHE A 21 12.80 -24.23 -16.18
N LYS A 22 12.38 -23.19 -15.45
CA LYS A 22 11.42 -22.19 -15.95
C LYS A 22 11.98 -21.42 -17.13
N GLN A 23 13.25 -21.01 -17.05
CA GLN A 23 13.92 -20.30 -18.13
C GLN A 23 14.06 -21.17 -19.39
N PHE A 24 14.42 -22.44 -19.21
CA PHE A 24 14.46 -23.41 -20.30
C PHE A 24 13.09 -23.56 -20.99
N LEU A 25 12.01 -23.67 -20.21
CA LEU A 25 10.67 -23.77 -20.76
C LEU A 25 10.27 -22.52 -21.58
N PHE A 26 10.65 -21.32 -21.11
CA PHE A 26 10.40 -20.08 -21.85
C PHE A 26 11.18 -20.02 -23.17
N VAL A 27 12.48 -20.35 -23.18
CA VAL A 27 13.28 -20.41 -24.43
C VAL A 27 12.73 -21.49 -25.36
N GLY A 28 12.40 -22.67 -24.82
CA GLY A 28 11.82 -23.78 -25.59
C GLY A 28 10.50 -23.40 -26.25
N THR A 29 9.61 -22.73 -25.51
CA THR A 29 8.33 -22.23 -26.05
C THR A 29 8.56 -21.18 -27.13
N ALA A 30 9.49 -20.24 -26.93
CA ALA A 30 9.82 -19.23 -27.93
C ALA A 30 10.39 -19.85 -29.21
N GLY A 31 11.31 -20.83 -29.08
CA GLY A 31 11.86 -21.57 -30.20
C GLY A 31 10.80 -22.39 -30.95
N ALA A 32 9.92 -23.08 -30.23
CA ALA A 32 8.81 -23.83 -30.82
C ALA A 32 7.85 -22.89 -31.58
N CYS A 33 7.51 -21.73 -31.02
CA CYS A 33 6.73 -20.71 -31.71
C CYS A 33 7.41 -20.22 -32.99
N CYS A 34 8.72 -19.98 -32.98
CA CYS A 34 9.46 -19.60 -34.19
C CYS A 34 9.41 -20.68 -35.27
N ILE A 35 9.53 -21.96 -34.90
CA ILE A 35 9.41 -23.09 -35.83
C ILE A 35 8.01 -23.15 -36.44
N ILE A 36 6.96 -23.01 -35.61
CA ILE A 36 5.57 -22.97 -36.10
C ILE A 36 5.38 -21.80 -37.07
N LEU A 37 5.92 -20.63 -36.74
CA LEU A 37 5.82 -19.44 -37.60
C LEU A 37 6.51 -19.64 -38.95
N TYR A 38 7.63 -20.36 -38.96
CA TYR A 38 8.36 -20.72 -40.19
C TYR A 38 7.51 -21.53 -41.17
N PHE A 39 6.60 -22.37 -40.69
CA PHE A 39 5.71 -23.15 -41.56
C PHE A 39 4.54 -22.35 -42.15
N ILE A 40 4.18 -21.20 -41.55
CA ILE A 40 2.96 -20.46 -41.89
C ILE A 40 3.29 -19.19 -42.70
N LEU A 41 4.41 -18.52 -42.39
CA LEU A 41 4.75 -17.20 -42.93
C LEU A 41 5.90 -17.25 -43.93
N PRO A 42 6.01 -16.26 -44.84
CA PRO A 42 7.15 -16.13 -45.72
C PRO A 42 8.45 -15.84 -44.93
N PRO A 43 9.62 -16.28 -45.41
CA PRO A 43 10.86 -16.30 -44.64
C PRO A 43 11.30 -14.92 -44.13
N PHE A 44 11.04 -13.85 -44.90
CA PHE A 44 11.35 -12.48 -44.48
C PHE A 44 10.58 -12.04 -43.22
N LEU A 45 9.28 -12.33 -43.17
CA LEU A 45 8.46 -12.00 -41.99
C LEU A 45 8.87 -12.85 -40.79
N VAL A 46 9.17 -14.13 -41.01
CA VAL A 46 9.59 -15.06 -39.95
C VAL A 46 10.88 -14.59 -39.29
N ILE A 47 11.85 -14.07 -40.06
CA ILE A 47 13.09 -13.54 -39.50
C ILE A 47 12.81 -12.33 -38.60
N ILE A 48 12.00 -11.38 -39.06
CA ILE A 48 11.68 -10.16 -38.29
C ILE A 48 10.92 -10.51 -37.01
N LEU A 49 9.82 -11.26 -37.14
CA LEU A 49 8.99 -11.69 -36.01
C LEU A 49 9.77 -12.60 -35.07
N GLY A 50 10.61 -13.49 -35.60
CA GLY A 50 11.45 -14.40 -34.84
C GLY A 50 12.49 -13.67 -34.01
N ILE A 51 13.16 -12.65 -34.56
CA ILE A 51 14.10 -11.81 -33.80
C ILE A 51 13.39 -11.09 -32.66
N VAL A 52 12.21 -10.52 -32.91
CA VAL A 52 11.44 -9.81 -31.88
C VAL A 52 10.95 -10.77 -30.79
N LEU A 53 10.39 -11.92 -31.17
CA LEU A 53 9.89 -12.94 -30.22
C LEU A 53 11.03 -13.54 -29.41
N PHE A 54 12.08 -14.01 -30.08
CA PHE A 54 13.18 -14.71 -29.44
C PHE A 54 14.04 -13.74 -28.61
N GLY A 55 14.33 -12.56 -29.15
CA GLY A 55 15.00 -11.48 -28.43
C GLY A 55 14.20 -11.01 -27.21
N GLY A 56 12.88 -10.86 -27.36
CA GLY A 56 11.97 -10.54 -26.27
C GLY A 56 11.94 -11.61 -25.19
N ALA A 57 11.92 -12.90 -25.56
CA ALA A 57 11.97 -14.01 -24.63
C ALA A 57 13.28 -14.04 -23.83
N LEU A 58 14.43 -13.83 -24.48
CA LEU A 58 15.72 -13.73 -23.80
C LEU A 58 15.76 -12.55 -22.82
N ALA A 59 15.26 -11.39 -23.23
CA ALA A 59 15.16 -10.23 -22.35
C ALA A 59 14.32 -10.53 -21.09
N LEU A 60 13.16 -11.19 -21.25
CA LEU A 60 12.31 -11.58 -20.12
C LEU A 60 12.99 -12.53 -19.13
N ILE A 61 13.89 -13.38 -19.62
CA ILE A 61 14.55 -14.45 -18.86
C ILE A 61 15.77 -13.94 -18.09
N PHE A 62 16.61 -13.14 -18.76
CA PHE A 62 17.90 -12.70 -18.21
C PHE A 62 17.78 -11.39 -17.43
N TYR A 63 16.85 -10.53 -17.80
CA TYR A 63 16.67 -9.28 -17.08
C TYR A 63 15.96 -9.53 -15.75
N LYS A 64 16.56 -9.02 -14.69
CA LYS A 64 16.02 -9.04 -13.34
C LYS A 64 15.98 -7.61 -12.85
N LYS A 65 14.81 -7.15 -12.41
CA LYS A 65 14.64 -5.87 -11.74
C LYS A 65 14.56 -6.12 -10.25
N GLU A 66 15.50 -5.57 -9.48
CA GLU A 66 15.47 -5.61 -8.01
C GLU A 66 15.32 -7.03 -7.44
N GLY A 67 15.98 -8.02 -8.06
CA GLY A 67 15.92 -9.43 -7.64
C GLY A 67 14.73 -10.22 -8.20
N PHE A 68 13.72 -9.56 -8.78
CA PHE A 68 12.60 -10.22 -9.42
C PHE A 68 12.82 -10.42 -10.93
N PRO A 69 12.55 -11.61 -11.48
CA PRO A 69 12.60 -11.83 -12.92
C PRO A 69 11.46 -11.09 -13.63
N LEU A 70 11.74 -10.56 -14.83
CA LEU A 70 10.77 -9.72 -15.55
C LEU A 70 9.43 -10.40 -15.83
N TYR A 71 9.42 -11.70 -16.12
CA TYR A 71 8.17 -12.40 -16.41
C TYR A 71 7.16 -12.28 -15.25
N ILE A 72 7.63 -12.25 -13.99
CA ILE A 72 6.77 -12.06 -12.81
C ILE A 72 6.28 -10.62 -12.73
N VAL A 73 7.17 -9.66 -12.98
CA VAL A 73 6.83 -8.23 -12.95
C VAL A 73 5.74 -7.95 -13.97
N ILE A 74 5.93 -8.42 -15.21
CA ILE A 74 4.96 -8.25 -16.29
C ILE A 74 3.63 -8.93 -15.92
N ALA A 75 3.65 -10.19 -15.49
CA ALA A 75 2.43 -10.90 -15.11
C ALA A 75 1.66 -10.17 -13.99
N LYS A 76 2.37 -9.68 -12.96
CA LYS A 76 1.77 -8.91 -11.87
C LYS A 76 1.28 -7.54 -12.32
N SER A 77 1.99 -6.88 -13.23
CA SER A 77 1.55 -5.60 -13.81
C SER A 77 0.25 -5.77 -14.60
N PHE A 78 0.17 -6.80 -15.44
CA PHE A 78 -1.08 -7.14 -16.14
C PHE A 78 -2.20 -7.45 -15.15
N LEU A 79 -1.94 -8.32 -14.17
CA LEU A 79 -2.93 -8.66 -13.14
C LEU A 79 -3.42 -7.42 -12.37
N TYR A 80 -2.52 -6.52 -12.00
CA TYR A 80 -2.85 -5.28 -11.29
C TYR A 80 -3.73 -4.33 -12.10
N VAL A 81 -3.55 -4.28 -13.43
CA VAL A 81 -4.38 -3.44 -14.31
C VAL A 81 -5.79 -4.00 -14.42
N PHE A 82 -5.93 -5.33 -14.53
CA PHE A 82 -7.23 -5.98 -14.69
C PHE A 82 -7.97 -6.25 -13.38
N GLN A 83 -7.29 -6.27 -12.24
CA GLN A 83 -7.93 -6.56 -10.96
C GLN A 83 -8.71 -5.35 -10.43
N PRO A 84 -9.93 -5.58 -9.88
CA PRO A 84 -10.70 -4.53 -9.23
C PRO A 84 -9.97 -4.04 -7.97
N LYS A 85 -9.79 -2.73 -7.86
CA LYS A 85 -9.12 -2.11 -6.72
C LYS A 85 -10.10 -2.02 -5.54
N VAL A 86 -9.95 -2.93 -4.58
CA VAL A 86 -10.71 -2.89 -3.33
C VAL A 86 -10.08 -1.87 -2.39
N TYR A 87 -10.72 -0.72 -2.23
CA TYR A 87 -10.32 0.30 -1.26
C TYR A 87 -10.99 0.01 0.09
N LEU A 88 -10.18 -0.32 1.09
CA LEU A 88 -10.65 -0.55 2.46
C LEU A 88 -11.00 0.76 3.18
N TRP A 89 -10.49 1.89 2.71
CA TRP A 89 -10.76 3.19 3.31
C TRP A 89 -12.17 3.68 2.95
N LYS A 90 -13.03 3.79 3.97
CA LYS A 90 -14.30 4.54 3.88
C LYS A 90 -14.17 5.86 4.63
N LYS A 91 -14.22 7.00 3.92
CA LYS A 91 -14.28 8.32 4.57
C LYS A 91 -15.62 8.38 5.31
N LYS A 92 -15.59 8.32 6.64
CA LYS A 92 -16.79 8.55 7.46
C LYS A 92 -17.22 9.98 7.19
N ASN A 93 -18.27 10.16 6.39
CA ASN A 93 -18.98 11.43 6.31
C ASN A 93 -19.66 11.62 7.67
N ILE A 94 -18.89 12.12 8.65
CA ILE A 94 -19.45 12.65 9.87
C ILE A 94 -20.10 13.94 9.38
N PRO A 95 -21.45 14.06 9.36
CA PRO A 95 -22.05 15.35 9.10
C PRO A 95 -21.52 16.27 10.18
N ILE A 96 -20.75 17.27 9.78
CA ILE A 96 -20.43 18.39 10.66
C ILE A 96 -21.79 18.99 10.95
N LYS A 97 -22.36 18.62 12.10
CA LYS A 97 -23.58 19.22 12.60
C LYS A 97 -23.21 20.67 12.78
N ALA A 98 -23.57 21.51 11.80
CA ALA A 98 -23.42 22.94 11.90
C ALA A 98 -24.08 23.31 13.22
N ILE A 99 -23.26 23.68 14.21
CA ILE A 99 -23.76 24.17 15.48
C ILE A 99 -24.53 25.42 15.09
N LYS A 100 -25.86 25.34 15.17
CA LYS A 100 -26.75 26.47 14.91
C LYS A 100 -26.36 27.54 15.91
N GLU A 101 -25.63 28.55 15.43
CA GLU A 101 -25.12 29.69 16.20
C GLU A 101 -26.26 30.44 16.92
N SER A 102 -27.51 30.21 16.48
CA SER A 102 -28.74 30.75 17.07
C SER A 102 -29.11 30.21 18.46
N GLU A 103 -28.66 29.02 18.85
CA GLU A 103 -28.93 28.50 20.22
C GLU A 103 -27.87 28.95 21.22
N THR A 104 -26.63 29.14 20.75
CA THR A 104 -25.51 29.62 21.57
C THR A 104 -25.72 31.08 21.98
N GLU A 105 -26.31 31.92 21.13
CA GLU A 105 -26.58 33.33 21.45
C GLU A 105 -27.70 33.52 22.49
N LYS A 106 -28.75 32.68 22.46
CA LYS A 106 -29.82 32.73 23.46
C LYS A 106 -29.35 32.24 24.83
N LYS A 107 -28.62 31.13 24.88
CA LYS A 107 -28.00 30.65 26.13
C LYS A 107 -26.95 31.59 26.69
N ARG A 108 -26.20 32.29 25.82
CA ARG A 108 -25.18 33.27 26.25
C ARG A 108 -25.79 34.56 26.84
N LYS A 109 -27.03 34.92 26.46
CA LYS A 109 -27.78 36.03 27.07
C LYS A 109 -28.37 35.63 28.43
N GLU A 110 -28.94 34.43 28.53
CA GLU A 110 -29.46 33.88 29.80
C GLU A 110 -28.31 33.63 30.82
N GLU A 111 -27.16 33.11 30.39
CA GLU A 111 -25.99 32.95 31.26
C GLU A 111 -25.28 34.28 31.61
N ALA A 112 -25.45 35.34 30.82
CA ALA A 112 -24.88 36.66 31.14
C ALA A 112 -25.67 37.37 32.23
N GLU A 113 -27.01 37.24 32.24
CA GLU A 113 -27.86 37.73 33.33
C GLU A 113 -27.65 36.93 34.63
N GLU A 114 -27.37 35.63 34.56
CA GLU A 114 -27.07 34.81 35.75
C GLU A 114 -25.66 35.05 36.32
N LYS A 115 -24.66 35.35 35.47
CA LYS A 115 -23.26 35.62 35.87
C LYS A 115 -23.02 37.01 36.45
N GLU A 116 -23.92 37.97 36.23
CA GLU A 116 -23.82 39.29 36.85
C GLU A 116 -24.13 39.23 38.36
N HIS A 117 -24.99 38.29 38.79
CA HIS A 117 -25.36 38.13 40.20
C HIS A 117 -24.42 37.22 41.02
N LYS A 118 -23.62 36.37 40.37
CA LYS A 118 -22.55 35.58 41.02
C LYS A 118 -21.35 35.54 40.09
N GLY A 119 -20.28 36.24 40.48
CA GLY A 119 -19.03 36.34 39.70
C GLY A 119 -18.45 35.00 39.22
N PRO A 120 -17.50 35.02 38.26
CA PRO A 120 -17.20 33.89 37.40
C PRO A 120 -16.59 32.71 38.17
N ARG A 121 -17.41 31.70 38.47
CA ARG A 121 -16.94 30.40 38.95
C ARG A 121 -16.64 29.49 37.76
N LEU A 122 -15.36 29.15 37.59
CA LEU A 122 -14.94 28.10 36.67
C LEU A 122 -15.48 26.76 37.18
N LYS A 123 -16.25 26.05 36.35
CA LYS A 123 -16.78 24.72 36.69
C LYS A 123 -15.65 23.71 36.62
N VAL A 124 -14.96 23.50 37.74
CA VAL A 124 -13.91 22.49 37.86
C VAL A 124 -14.56 21.11 37.87
N SER A 125 -13.99 20.17 37.10
CA SER A 125 -14.45 18.78 37.10
C SER A 125 -14.22 18.14 38.47
N ASN A 126 -15.19 17.34 38.94
CA ASN A 126 -15.23 16.77 40.30
C ASN A 126 -14.03 15.86 40.67
N PHE A 127 -13.14 15.56 39.73
CA PHE A 127 -12.00 14.65 39.91
C PHE A 127 -10.63 15.34 39.85
N SER A 128 -10.60 16.68 39.79
CA SER A 128 -9.32 17.41 39.74
C SER A 128 -8.78 17.69 41.14
N ARG A 129 -7.49 17.39 41.35
CA ARG A 129 -6.70 17.66 42.59
C ARG A 129 -6.66 19.14 43.02
N LEU A 130 -7.21 20.02 42.19
CA LEU A 130 -7.33 21.45 42.48
C LEU A 130 -8.33 21.74 43.62
N ASN A 131 -9.34 20.88 43.83
CA ASN A 131 -10.26 21.03 44.96
C ASN A 131 -9.60 20.78 46.32
N ASP A 132 -8.65 19.84 46.38
CA ASP A 132 -7.89 19.58 47.62
C ASP A 132 -7.00 20.76 48.00
N LEU A 133 -6.48 21.49 46.99
CA LEU A 133 -5.69 22.69 47.21
C LEU A 133 -6.57 23.88 47.61
N LEU A 134 -7.75 24.02 47.01
CA LEU A 134 -8.70 25.08 47.35
C LEU A 134 -9.21 24.95 48.79
N THR A 135 -9.55 23.73 49.21
CA THR A 135 -9.96 23.44 50.59
C THR A 135 -8.86 23.75 51.59
N HIS A 136 -7.59 23.43 51.28
CA HIS A 136 -6.46 23.79 52.15
C HIS A 136 -6.29 25.30 52.30
N ILE A 137 -6.48 26.07 51.23
CA ILE A 137 -6.39 27.53 51.26
C ILE A 137 -7.50 28.13 52.13
N GLU A 138 -8.74 27.64 52.00
CA GLU A 138 -9.89 28.10 52.81
C GLU A 138 -9.75 27.74 54.28
N THR A 139 -9.17 26.57 54.62
CA THR A 139 -8.98 26.15 56.03
C THR A 139 -7.81 26.84 56.74
N LYS A 140 -6.97 27.60 56.02
CA LYS A 140 -5.76 28.24 56.58
C LYS A 140 -5.89 29.75 56.82
N GLN A 141 -7.12 30.23 57.03
CA GLN A 141 -7.40 31.53 57.64
C GLN A 141 -8.01 31.38 59.02
#